data_AF-A0A1E4XK06-F1
#
_entry.id   AF-A0A1E4XK06-F1
#
_cell.length_a   1.000
_cell.length_b   1.000
_cell.length_c   1.000
_cell.angle_alpha   90.00
_cell.angle_beta   90.00
_cell.angle_gamma   90.00
#
_symmetry.space_group_name_H-M   'P 1'
#
loop_
_entity.id
_entity.type
_entity.pdbx_description
1 polymer ?
#
loop_
_entity_poly.entity_id
_entity_poly.type
_entity_poly.pdbx_seq_one_letter_code
_entity_poly.pdbx_strand_id
1 'polypeptide(L)'
;MSTIHRRQAPRHLAALFETGTQYSIYIVGPRVNVLKFTRFLPRFLKQRMEMRPKYHLFWFATTAGLCVAISSNMAVRRIIDDFFKEAVKLRYVEGAHQMYLGGNKTKLTTTLGAFLLQYQSQKGIRTLGGSVISPSADQAAARMLAAR
;
A
#
# COMPACT_ATOMS: atom_id res chain seq x y z
N MET A 1 -3.66 -23.90 3.90
CA MET A 1 -3.77 -22.42 3.81
C MET A 1 -4.10 -21.85 5.19
N SER A 2 -3.31 -20.93 5.73
CA SER A 2 -3.53 -20.41 7.11
C SER A 2 -4.80 -19.53 7.20
N THR A 3 -5.60 -19.73 8.25
CA THR A 3 -6.90 -19.08 8.50
C THR A 3 -6.82 -17.56 8.74
N ILE A 4 -5.63 -17.04 9.07
CA ILE A 4 -5.40 -15.61 9.36
C ILE A 4 -5.44 -14.76 8.08
N HIS A 5 -5.00 -15.32 6.94
CA HIS A 5 -4.96 -14.59 5.66
C HIS A 5 -6.35 -14.23 5.15
N ARG A 6 -7.35 -15.10 5.38
CA ARG A 6 -8.75 -14.86 4.99
C ARG A 6 -9.40 -13.68 5.72
N ARG A 7 -8.94 -13.31 6.92
CA ARG A 7 -9.59 -12.24 7.72
C ARG A 7 -9.04 -10.84 7.45
N GLN A 8 -7.76 -10.71 7.07
CA GLN A 8 -7.12 -9.39 6.93
C GLN A 8 -7.19 -8.83 5.49
N ALA A 9 -7.09 -9.69 4.48
CA ALA A 9 -7.14 -9.24 3.08
C ALA A 9 -8.46 -8.52 2.72
N PRO A 10 -9.66 -9.01 3.13
CA PRO A 10 -10.92 -8.32 2.83
C PRO A 10 -10.99 -6.92 3.44
N ARG A 11 -10.43 -6.71 4.64
CA ARG A 11 -10.38 -5.39 5.29
C ARG A 11 -9.50 -4.42 4.51
N HIS A 12 -8.34 -4.87 4.06
CA HIS A 12 -7.45 -4.05 3.24
C HIS A 12 -8.07 -3.73 1.87
N LEU A 13 -8.75 -4.68 1.24
CA LEU A 13 -9.47 -4.44 -0.02
C LEU A 13 -10.59 -3.41 0.15
N ALA A 14 -11.41 -3.53 1.20
CA ALA A 14 -12.43 -2.53 1.52
C ALA A 14 -11.81 -1.14 1.73
N ALA A 15 -10.74 -1.05 2.53
CA ALA A 15 -10.07 0.21 2.77
C ALA A 15 -9.40 0.82 1.52
N LEU A 16 -8.90 0.01 0.59
CA LEU A 16 -8.45 0.52 -0.71
C LEU A 16 -9.59 1.25 -1.44
N PHE A 17 -10.82 0.74 -1.40
CA PHE A 17 -11.94 1.37 -2.08
C PHE A 17 -12.50 2.59 -1.35
N GLU A 18 -12.39 2.63 -0.03
CA GLU A 18 -12.90 3.72 0.82
C GLU A 18 -11.92 4.89 0.95
N THR A 19 -10.62 4.65 0.83
CA THR A 19 -9.61 5.66 1.19
C THR A 19 -9.40 6.71 0.11
N GLY A 20 -9.51 6.34 -1.16
CA GLY A 20 -9.11 7.19 -2.26
C GLY A 20 -9.75 6.82 -3.59
N THR A 21 -9.57 7.70 -4.55
CA THR A 21 -10.07 7.57 -5.93
C THR A 21 -8.97 7.31 -6.94
N GLN A 22 -7.71 7.31 -6.47
CA GLN A 22 -6.53 7.07 -7.30
C GLN A 22 -5.76 5.87 -6.77
N TYR A 23 -5.47 4.95 -7.67
CA TYR A 23 -4.95 3.65 -7.34
C TYR A 23 -3.63 3.40 -8.05
N SER A 24 -2.76 2.65 -7.39
CA SER A 24 -1.44 2.27 -7.87
C SER A 24 -1.17 0.83 -7.48
N ILE A 25 -0.75 0.00 -8.43
CA ILE A 25 -0.30 -1.37 -8.16
C ILE A 25 1.11 -1.53 -8.73
N TYR A 26 2.02 -2.01 -7.89
CA TYR A 26 3.40 -2.27 -8.24
C TYR A 26 3.79 -3.68 -7.80
N ILE A 27 4.65 -4.34 -8.58
CA ILE A 27 5.44 -5.47 -8.11
C ILE A 27 6.82 -4.96 -7.71
N VAL A 28 7.20 -5.18 -6.45
CA VAL A 28 8.52 -4.80 -5.92
C VAL A 28 9.30 -6.03 -5.48
N GLY A 29 10.58 -6.10 -5.84
CA GLY A 29 11.42 -7.26 -5.54
C GLY A 29 12.44 -7.57 -6.64
N PRO A 30 13.04 -8.78 -6.61
CA PRO A 30 12.72 -9.90 -5.70
C PRO A 30 13.15 -9.70 -4.24
N ARG A 31 14.19 -8.91 -3.95
CA ARG A 31 14.61 -8.62 -2.55
C ARG A 31 13.94 -7.35 -2.01
N VAL A 32 13.28 -7.47 -0.87
CA VAL A 32 12.56 -6.34 -0.24
C VAL A 32 12.75 -6.32 1.27
N ASN A 33 13.22 -5.18 1.79
CA ASN A 33 13.16 -4.88 3.21
C ASN A 33 11.78 -4.28 3.54
N VAL A 34 10.80 -5.15 3.77
CA VAL A 34 9.39 -4.76 4.03
C VAL A 34 9.28 -3.72 5.14
N LEU A 35 10.07 -3.85 6.20
CA LEU A 35 10.02 -2.95 7.35
C LEU A 35 10.47 -1.53 6.96
N LYS A 36 11.61 -1.41 6.28
CA LYS A 36 12.11 -0.09 5.83
C LYS A 36 11.21 0.50 4.75
N PHE A 37 10.78 -0.30 3.77
CA PHE A 37 9.91 0.10 2.68
C PHE A 37 8.57 0.68 3.17
N THR A 38 7.85 -0.08 4.02
CA THR A 38 6.54 0.35 4.52
C THR A 38 6.61 1.56 5.44
N ARG A 39 7.69 1.71 6.22
CA ARG A 39 7.94 2.89 7.08
C ARG A 39 8.43 4.11 6.31
N PHE A 40 8.98 3.92 5.11
CA PHE A 40 9.49 5.00 4.28
C PHE A 40 8.37 5.82 3.64
N LEU A 41 7.30 5.18 3.15
CA LEU A 41 6.17 5.85 2.50
C LEU A 41 5.60 7.04 3.29
N PRO A 42 5.21 6.93 4.58
CA PRO A 42 4.69 8.08 5.33
C PRO A 42 5.71 9.21 5.47
N ARG A 43 7.02 8.90 5.56
CA ARG A 43 8.08 9.91 5.65
C ARG A 43 8.26 10.62 4.31
N PHE A 44 8.30 9.86 3.22
CA PHE A 44 8.37 10.39 1.86
C PHE A 44 7.20 11.33 1.57
N LEU A 45 5.97 10.90 1.87
CA LEU A 45 4.77 11.72 1.64
C LEU A 45 4.80 13.00 2.49
N LYS A 46 5.19 12.91 3.77
CA LYS A 46 5.33 14.09 4.63
C LYS A 46 6.36 15.09 4.08
N GLN A 47 7.49 14.60 3.57
CA GLN A 47 8.56 15.45 3.03
C GLN A 47 8.17 16.12 1.71
N ARG A 48 7.41 15.43 0.84
CA ARG A 48 7.05 15.95 -0.50
C ARG A 48 5.80 16.82 -0.51
N MET A 49 4.88 16.61 0.44
CA MET A 49 3.58 17.27 0.44
C MET A 49 3.39 18.26 1.59
N GLU A 50 4.38 18.40 2.48
CA GLU A 50 4.34 19.24 3.69
C GLU A 50 3.22 18.89 4.69
N MET A 51 2.38 17.89 4.36
CA MET A 51 1.27 17.39 5.16
C MET A 51 1.23 15.85 5.11
N ARG A 52 0.41 15.25 5.97
CA ARG A 52 0.14 13.80 5.94
C ARG A 52 -1.11 13.55 5.08
N PRO A 53 -0.99 13.12 3.81
CA PRO A 53 -2.15 12.82 2.99
C PRO A 53 -2.87 11.58 3.50
N LYS A 54 -4.18 11.49 3.21
CA LYS A 54 -4.95 10.26 3.39
C LYS A 54 -4.53 9.25 2.30
N TYR A 55 -4.07 8.08 2.70
CA TYR A 55 -3.75 6.97 1.79
C TYR A 55 -3.93 5.62 2.50
N HIS A 56 -4.15 4.57 1.72
CA HIS A 56 -4.13 3.19 2.19
C HIS A 56 -3.09 2.41 1.40
N LEU A 57 -2.21 1.72 2.12
CA LEU A 57 -1.22 0.80 1.59
C LEU A 57 -1.70 -0.62 1.91
N PHE A 58 -1.70 -1.51 0.92
CA PHE A 58 -1.86 -2.94 1.10
C PHE A 58 -0.75 -3.64 0.34
N TRP A 59 -0.16 -4.68 0.93
CA TRP A 59 0.87 -5.47 0.29
C TRP A 59 0.74 -6.95 0.64
N PHE A 60 1.15 -7.81 -0.28
CA PHE A 60 1.23 -9.25 -0.07
C PHE A 60 2.34 -9.87 -0.92
N ALA A 61 2.91 -10.96 -0.41
CA ALA A 61 3.96 -11.70 -1.07
C ALA A 61 3.40 -12.53 -2.23
N THR A 62 4.12 -12.49 -3.35
CA THR A 62 3.90 -13.32 -4.54
C THR A 62 5.19 -14.05 -4.89
N THR A 63 5.14 -14.95 -5.87
CA THR A 63 6.34 -15.63 -6.39
C THR A 63 7.37 -14.68 -7.01
N ALA A 64 6.93 -13.51 -7.48
CA ALA A 64 7.77 -12.49 -8.12
C ALA A 64 8.31 -11.42 -7.15
N GLY A 65 7.86 -11.40 -5.89
CA GLY A 65 8.22 -10.37 -4.91
C GLY A 65 7.04 -9.97 -4.05
N LEU A 66 6.83 -8.65 -3.89
CA LEU A 66 5.68 -8.09 -3.19
C LEU A 66 4.78 -7.36 -4.16
N CYS A 67 3.52 -7.75 -4.20
CA CYS A 67 2.48 -6.90 -4.77
C CYS A 67 2.14 -5.81 -3.77
N VAL A 68 2.20 -4.56 -4.22
CA VAL A 68 1.93 -3.36 -3.42
C VAL A 68 0.82 -2.56 -4.09
N ALA A 69 -0.29 -2.41 -3.37
CA ALA A 69 -1.46 -1.64 -3.77
C ALA A 69 -1.55 -0.38 -2.91
N ILE A 70 -1.75 0.77 -3.55
CA ILE A 70 -1.93 2.04 -2.87
C ILE A 70 -3.21 2.69 -3.37
N SER A 71 -4.06 3.12 -2.44
CA SER A 71 -5.23 3.96 -2.69
C SER A 71 -5.02 5.33 -2.06
N SER A 72 -5.27 6.39 -2.81
CA SER A 72 -4.96 7.76 -2.42
C SER A 72 -5.70 8.80 -3.27
N ASN A 73 -5.31 10.07 -3.14
CA ASN A 73 -5.75 11.17 -4.00
C ASN A 73 -4.78 11.40 -5.19
N MET A 74 -5.12 12.32 -6.09
CA MET A 74 -4.31 12.62 -7.28
C MET A 74 -2.92 13.15 -6.95
N ALA A 75 -2.77 13.92 -5.87
CA ALA A 75 -1.49 14.47 -5.46
C ALA A 75 -0.51 13.37 -5.07
N VAL A 76 -0.94 12.40 -4.24
CA VAL A 76 -0.12 11.22 -3.90
C VAL A 76 0.21 10.39 -5.14
N ARG A 77 -0.78 10.15 -6.00
CA ARG A 77 -0.60 9.38 -7.24
C ARG A 77 0.43 9.99 -8.20
N ARG A 78 0.59 11.32 -8.21
CA ARG A 78 1.59 12.00 -9.06
C ARG A 78 3.03 11.78 -8.61
N ILE A 79 3.25 11.56 -7.31
CA ILE A 79 4.60 11.41 -6.72
C ILE A 79 4.94 9.97 -6.36
N ILE A 80 4.04 9.02 -6.62
CA ILE A 80 4.22 7.64 -6.17
C ILE A 80 5.33 6.91 -6.93
N ASP A 81 5.55 7.25 -8.19
CA ASP A 81 6.65 6.70 -8.99
C ASP A 81 8.01 7.13 -8.41
N ASP A 82 8.12 8.39 -7.98
CA ASP A 82 9.32 8.91 -7.31
C ASP A 82 9.58 8.22 -5.97
N PHE A 83 8.52 7.85 -5.24
CA PHE A 83 8.65 7.04 -4.03
C PHE A 83 9.34 5.69 -4.33
N PHE A 84 8.93 5.00 -5.39
CA PHE A 84 9.55 3.72 -5.77
C PHE A 84 10.99 3.89 -6.24
N LYS A 85 11.28 4.93 -7.04
CA LYS A 85 12.66 5.26 -7.46
C LYS A 85 13.58 5.51 -6.27
N GLU A 86 13.13 6.28 -5.28
CA GLU A 86 13.90 6.54 -4.05
C GLU A 86 14.03 5.28 -3.19
N ALA A 87 12.99 4.43 -3.12
CA ALA A 87 13.06 3.17 -2.40
C ALA A 87 14.10 2.20 -2.99
N VAL A 88 14.26 2.20 -4.33
CA VAL A 88 15.32 1.46 -5.03
C VAL A 88 16.69 2.06 -4.70
N LYS A 89 16.83 3.38 -4.81
CA LYS A 89 18.09 4.10 -4.51
C LYS A 89 18.59 3.84 -3.08
N LEU A 90 17.67 3.82 -2.12
CA LEU A 90 17.94 3.53 -0.71
C LEU A 90 18.11 2.03 -0.39
N ARG A 91 18.02 1.16 -1.41
CA ARG A 91 18.09 -0.31 -1.31
C ARG A 91 17.05 -0.89 -0.35
N TYR A 92 15.87 -0.28 -0.26
CA TYR A 92 14.73 -0.83 0.48
C TYR A 92 14.00 -1.89 -0.34
N VAL A 93 14.02 -1.73 -1.67
CA VAL A 93 13.59 -2.70 -2.67
C VAL A 93 14.68 -2.80 -3.74
N GLU A 94 14.76 -3.94 -4.41
CA GLU A 94 15.69 -4.15 -5.54
C GLU A 94 15.18 -3.51 -6.84
N GLY A 95 13.88 -3.64 -7.09
CA GLY A 95 13.20 -3.06 -8.25
C GLY A 95 11.73 -2.81 -7.96
N ALA A 96 11.09 -2.03 -8.84
CA ALA A 96 9.67 -1.74 -8.79
C ALA A 96 9.11 -1.64 -10.21
N HIS A 97 8.09 -2.43 -10.50
CA HIS A 97 7.41 -2.47 -11.79
C HIS A 97 5.95 -2.05 -11.63
N GLN A 98 5.57 -0.98 -12.34
CA GLN A 98 4.19 -0.50 -12.34
C GLN A 98 3.30 -1.46 -13.12
N MET A 99 2.27 -1.98 -12.47
CA MET A 99 1.27 -2.85 -13.09
C MET A 99 -0.04 -2.11 -13.40
N TYR A 100 -0.37 -1.12 -12.57
CA TYR A 100 -1.56 -0.31 -12.76
C TYR A 100 -1.40 1.07 -12.12
N LEU A 101 -1.92 2.10 -12.81
CA LEU A 101 -2.00 3.47 -12.32
C LEU A 101 -3.26 4.12 -12.88
N GLY A 102 -4.21 4.50 -12.04
CA GLY A 102 -5.44 5.14 -12.49
C GLY A 102 -6.57 5.17 -11.46
N GLY A 103 -7.73 5.71 -11.86
CA GLY A 103 -8.92 5.84 -10.99
C GLY A 103 -10.03 4.82 -11.24
N ASN A 104 -9.83 3.86 -12.15
CA ASN A 104 -10.84 2.85 -12.46
C ASN A 104 -10.81 1.71 -11.42
N LYS A 105 -11.88 1.58 -10.63
CA LYS A 105 -12.01 0.54 -9.59
C LYS A 105 -12.06 -0.88 -10.16
N THR A 106 -12.74 -1.07 -11.29
CA THR A 106 -12.83 -2.40 -11.93
C THR A 106 -11.45 -2.89 -12.36
N LYS A 107 -10.66 -2.03 -13.03
CA LYS A 107 -9.28 -2.37 -13.42
C LYS A 107 -8.39 -2.66 -12.22
N LEU A 108 -8.49 -1.86 -11.15
CA LEU A 108 -7.80 -2.13 -9.87
C LEU A 108 -8.12 -3.55 -9.36
N THR A 109 -9.41 -3.88 -9.25
CA THR A 109 -9.86 -5.17 -8.71
C THR A 109 -9.41 -6.32 -9.59
N THR A 110 -9.52 -6.20 -10.91
CA THR A 110 -9.04 -7.21 -11.86
C THR A 110 -7.53 -7.45 -11.72
N THR A 111 -6.73 -6.37 -11.69
CA THR A 111 -5.28 -6.50 -11.54
C THR A 111 -4.89 -7.06 -10.17
N LEU A 112 -5.53 -6.63 -9.08
CA LEU A 112 -5.27 -7.20 -7.75
C LEU A 112 -5.68 -8.66 -7.66
N GLY A 113 -6.83 -9.03 -8.24
CA GLY A 113 -7.30 -10.41 -8.29
C GLY A 113 -6.30 -11.33 -8.98
N ALA A 114 -5.74 -10.91 -10.12
CA ALA A 114 -4.71 -11.66 -10.82
C ALA A 114 -3.46 -11.91 -9.96
N PHE A 115 -3.02 -10.94 -9.16
CA PHE A 115 -1.89 -11.13 -8.26
C PHE A 115 -2.22 -11.94 -7.00
N LEU A 116 -3.45 -11.85 -6.49
CA LEU A 116 -3.87 -12.67 -5.36
C LEU A 116 -3.86 -14.17 -5.68
N LEU A 117 -4.03 -14.55 -6.96
CA LEU A 117 -3.84 -15.94 -7.40
C LEU A 117 -2.39 -16.41 -7.31
N GLN A 118 -1.43 -15.47 -7.36
CA GLN A 118 0.01 -15.74 -7.22
C GLN A 118 0.49 -15.61 -5.77
N TYR A 119 -0.43 -15.45 -4.82
CA TYR A 119 -0.10 -15.27 -3.43
C TYR A 119 0.68 -16.46 -2.86
N GLN A 120 1.82 -16.18 -2.23
CA GLN A 120 2.68 -17.21 -1.66
C GLN A 120 2.88 -16.97 -0.16
N SER A 121 2.29 -17.84 0.67
CA SER A 121 2.57 -17.84 2.10
C SER A 121 3.96 -18.43 2.37
N GLN A 122 4.72 -17.79 3.25
CA GLN A 122 6.03 -18.23 3.73
C GLN A 122 5.93 -18.57 5.22
N LYS A 123 6.52 -19.70 5.62
CA LYS A 123 6.49 -20.16 7.01
C LYS A 123 7.35 -19.23 7.88
N GLY A 124 6.79 -18.75 8.99
CA GLY A 124 7.52 -17.94 9.97
C GLY A 124 7.71 -16.46 9.58
N ILE A 125 7.19 -16.01 8.44
CA ILE A 125 7.36 -14.62 7.96
C ILE A 125 6.00 -14.02 7.61
N ARG A 126 5.84 -12.72 7.91
CA ARG A 126 4.64 -11.97 7.53
C ARG A 126 4.57 -11.82 6.01
N THR A 127 3.53 -12.36 5.41
CA THR A 127 3.34 -12.44 3.95
C THR A 127 2.29 -11.50 3.41
N LEU A 128 1.60 -10.75 4.28
CA LEU A 128 0.73 -9.65 3.89
C LEU A 128 0.67 -8.59 4.98
N GLY A 129 0.35 -7.37 4.59
CA GLY A 129 0.14 -6.28 5.52
C GLY A 129 -0.30 -5.01 4.83
N GLY A 130 -0.38 -3.92 5.59
CA GLY A 130 -0.80 -2.65 5.05
C GLY A 130 -0.80 -1.56 6.11
N SER A 131 -1.19 -0.36 5.70
CA SER A 131 -1.48 0.73 6.63
C SER A 131 -2.62 0.32 7.56
N VAL A 132 -2.50 0.68 8.84
CA VAL A 132 -3.55 0.47 9.84
C VAL A 132 -4.77 1.28 9.41
N ILE A 133 -5.87 0.59 9.12
CA ILE A 133 -7.20 1.20 9.08
C ILE A 133 -7.49 1.53 10.53
N SER A 134 -7.21 2.75 10.98
CA SER A 134 -7.53 3.13 12.35
C SER A 134 -8.82 3.95 12.33
N PRO A 135 -9.95 3.40 12.80
CA PRO A 135 -11.14 4.19 13.11
C PRO A 135 -10.80 5.35 14.07
N SER A 136 -9.77 5.18 14.90
CA SER A 136 -9.36 6.18 15.89
C SER A 136 -8.53 7.33 15.32
N ALA A 137 -7.91 7.20 14.14
CA ALA A 137 -7.11 8.30 13.58
C ALA A 137 -8.00 9.43 13.05
N ASP A 138 -9.08 9.08 12.35
CA ASP A 138 -10.09 10.03 11.91
C ASP A 138 -10.92 10.55 13.11
N GLN A 139 -11.24 9.71 14.10
CA GLN A 139 -11.93 10.15 15.33
C GLN A 139 -11.06 11.01 16.25
N ALA A 140 -9.75 10.74 16.38
CA ALA A 140 -8.84 11.56 17.17
C ALA A 140 -8.60 12.91 16.50
N ALA A 141 -8.44 12.94 15.17
CA ALA A 141 -8.35 14.19 14.41
C ALA A 141 -9.65 15.02 14.52
N ALA A 142 -10.82 14.38 14.41
CA ALA A 142 -12.11 15.04 14.57
C ALA A 142 -12.33 15.60 16.00
N ARG A 143 -11.92 14.85 17.04
CA ARG A 143 -11.98 15.32 18.44
C ARG A 143 -11.03 16.48 18.71
N MET A 144 -9.85 16.51 18.11
CA MET A 144 -8.91 17.63 18.27
C MET A 144 -9.39 18.91 17.55
N LEU A 145 -10.14 18.77 16.45
CA LEU A 145 -10.75 19.90 15.74
C LEU A 145 -11.99 20.44 16.44
N ALA A 146 -12.79 19.58 17.09
CA ALA A 146 -13.97 19.98 17.86
C ALA A 146 -13.64 20.54 19.26
N ALA A 147 -12.39 20.48 19.70
CA ALA A 147 -11.90 21.01 20.97
C ALA A 147 -11.20 22.38 20.83
N ARG A 148 -11.32 23.03 19.66
CA ARG A 148 -10.94 24.42 19.40
C ARG A 148 -12.19 25.26 19.19
#